data_AF-A0A7S1JLS4-F1
#
_entry.id   AF-A0A7S1JLS4-F1
#
_cell.length_a   1.000
_cell.length_b   1.000
_cell.length_c   1.000
_cell.angle_alpha   90.00
_cell.angle_beta   90.00
_cell.angle_gamma   90.00
#
_symmetry.space_group_name_H-M   'P 1'
#
loop_
_entity.id
_entity.type
_entity.pdbx_description
1 polymer ?
#
loop_
_entity_poly.entity_id
_entity_poly.type
_entity_poly.pdbx_seq_one_letter_code
_entity_poly.pdbx_strand_id
1 'polypeptide(L)'
;PHFLTPRLPASLIPQGDRVTEASLFPSRGATYRETDQKWHTVVFPSGKPSSRADAVFLDQWVSGTIEKYALRLSRKEDLFEAVENLLPILSIGLHELVRQVTHHCLERGMVLEKIWRTYVELFDRVLSELKASVAHHQARTETIKEELDATHKELIDMRRQHPRQMQQLITTLESKFSERQSELEDQLRFREAESIAVSTQLRELQGEIETFFPLFRHYRSTSLKPLLAALPIPHVHDNVAAEVAIADDFKRILGALPIEKRKKIGALTYTLLGLTRAAQQSGNAEDSAAVRELQARHDRLKEENSSLRQEVRDMQRVLREIQHKTADMDDDQESAPRLHTGPSRSKLSAAASQSRGALDA
;
A
#
# COMPACT_ATOMS: atom_id res chain seq x y z
N PRO A 1 2.55 94.88 -0.77
CA PRO A 1 2.12 93.61 -0.12
C PRO A 1 3.20 92.51 -0.26
N HIS A 2 4.25 92.57 0.57
CA HIS A 2 5.38 91.62 0.57
C HIS A 2 5.36 90.65 1.77
N PHE A 3 4.22 90.50 2.44
CA PHE A 3 4.18 89.90 3.78
C PHE A 3 3.86 88.41 3.87
N LEU A 4 3.71 87.69 2.76
CA LEU A 4 3.30 86.28 2.85
C LEU A 4 4.16 85.38 1.94
N THR A 5 5.49 85.53 1.96
CA THR A 5 6.31 84.41 1.48
C THR A 5 6.14 83.27 2.48
N PRO A 6 5.56 82.13 2.08
CA PRO A 6 5.32 81.04 3.01
C PRO A 6 6.65 80.55 3.58
N ARG A 7 6.67 80.25 4.89
CA ARG A 7 7.84 79.63 5.51
C ARG A 7 7.97 78.22 4.94
N LEU A 8 8.95 78.02 4.07
CA LEU A 8 9.25 76.71 3.51
C LEU A 8 10.05 75.87 4.52
N PRO A 9 9.76 74.57 4.63
CA PRO A 9 10.63 73.67 5.38
C PRO A 9 12.02 73.60 4.73
N ALA A 10 13.03 73.18 5.49
CA ALA A 10 14.35 72.94 4.94
C ALA A 10 14.32 71.79 3.91
N SER A 11 15.18 71.85 2.90
CA SER A 11 15.31 70.74 1.96
C SER A 11 16.00 69.55 2.62
N LEU A 12 15.55 68.35 2.25
CA LEU A 12 16.10 67.07 2.72
C LEU A 12 17.15 66.49 1.76
N ILE A 13 17.45 67.19 0.65
CA ILE A 13 18.47 66.73 -0.30
C ILE A 13 19.84 66.69 0.40
N PRO A 14 20.56 65.54 0.34
CA PRO A 14 21.89 65.40 0.92
C PRO A 14 22.85 66.47 0.43
N GLN A 15 23.76 66.93 1.30
CA GLN A 15 24.69 68.00 0.95
C GLN A 15 25.59 67.66 -0.26
N GLY A 16 25.92 66.38 -0.44
CA GLY A 16 26.73 65.90 -1.57
C GLY A 16 26.03 65.96 -2.92
N ASP A 17 24.69 66.03 -2.93
CA ASP A 17 23.88 66.06 -4.15
C ASP A 17 23.41 67.48 -4.52
N ARG A 18 23.85 68.49 -3.76
CA ARG A 18 23.49 69.89 -4.02
C ARG A 18 24.23 70.41 -5.23
N VAL A 19 23.51 71.09 -6.12
CA VAL A 19 24.11 71.74 -7.29
C VAL A 19 24.64 73.10 -6.86
N THR A 20 25.93 73.34 -7.06
CA THR A 20 26.59 74.60 -6.77
C THR A 20 27.13 75.26 -8.03
N GLU A 21 26.97 76.57 -8.14
CA GLU A 21 27.55 77.38 -9.22
C GLU A 21 28.73 78.18 -8.66
N ALA A 22 29.86 78.12 -9.37
CA ALA A 22 31.09 78.82 -9.01
C ALA A 22 31.11 80.22 -9.65
N SER A 23 31.31 81.25 -8.82
CA SER A 23 31.40 82.65 -9.22
C SER A 23 32.71 83.26 -8.71
N LEU A 24 33.21 84.28 -9.42
CA LEU A 24 34.35 85.08 -8.96
C LEU A 24 33.96 86.02 -7.82
N PHE A 25 32.67 86.34 -7.68
CA PHE A 25 32.17 87.32 -6.72
C PHE A 25 31.27 86.65 -5.67
N PRO A 26 31.32 87.12 -4.40
CA PRO A 26 30.48 86.58 -3.34
C PRO A 26 29.00 86.91 -3.61
N SER A 27 28.19 85.87 -3.77
CA SER A 27 26.73 85.95 -3.78
C SER A 27 26.16 85.69 -2.38
N ARG A 28 24.91 86.07 -2.13
CA ARG A 28 24.25 85.84 -0.84
C ARG A 28 24.17 84.34 -0.54
N GLY A 29 24.83 83.91 0.54
CA GLY A 29 24.90 82.50 0.93
C GLY A 29 25.97 81.69 0.19
N ALA A 30 26.88 82.34 -0.54
CA ALA A 30 28.02 81.67 -1.14
C ALA A 30 29.06 81.28 -0.09
N THR A 31 29.70 80.13 -0.28
CA THR A 31 30.83 79.67 0.54
C THR A 31 32.08 79.69 -0.33
N TYR A 32 33.15 80.32 0.15
CA TYR A 32 34.43 80.34 -0.56
C TYR A 32 35.11 78.96 -0.45
N ARG A 33 35.57 78.41 -1.57
CA ARG A 33 36.40 77.21 -1.59
C ARG A 33 37.82 77.59 -2.00
N GLU A 34 38.78 77.30 -1.12
CA GLU A 34 40.19 77.59 -1.37
C GLU A 34 40.77 76.76 -2.53
N THR A 35 40.21 75.57 -2.78
CA THR A 35 40.70 74.63 -3.81
C THR A 35 40.65 75.18 -5.22
N ASP A 36 39.61 75.96 -5.56
CA ASP A 36 39.43 76.54 -6.89
C ASP A 36 39.40 78.08 -6.88
N GLN A 37 39.66 78.67 -5.71
CA GLN A 37 39.67 80.12 -5.46
C GLN A 37 38.38 80.83 -5.89
N LYS A 38 37.23 80.15 -5.83
CA LYS A 38 35.93 80.69 -6.25
C LYS A 38 34.88 80.61 -5.14
N TRP A 39 33.86 81.46 -5.26
CA TRP A 39 32.68 81.45 -4.41
C TRP A 39 31.65 80.47 -4.96
N HIS A 40 31.27 79.47 -4.17
CA HIS A 40 30.27 78.47 -4.54
C HIS A 40 28.92 78.83 -3.93
N THR A 41 27.91 79.04 -4.77
CA THR A 41 26.54 79.31 -4.34
C THR A 41 25.69 78.07 -4.61
N VAL A 42 24.91 77.62 -3.62
CA VAL A 42 23.97 76.51 -3.82
C VAL A 42 22.82 77.00 -4.71
N VAL A 43 22.73 76.44 -5.91
CA VAL A 43 21.67 76.71 -6.89
C VAL A 43 20.48 75.77 -6.63
N PHE A 44 20.74 74.51 -6.28
CA PHE A 44 19.71 73.54 -5.93
C PHE A 44 20.11 72.74 -4.69
N PRO A 45 19.23 72.60 -3.69
CA PRO A 45 17.87 73.15 -3.59
C PRO A 45 17.88 74.66 -3.32
N SER A 46 17.06 75.43 -4.05
CA SER A 46 16.99 76.87 -3.86
C SER A 46 16.14 77.27 -2.65
N GLY A 47 16.39 78.47 -2.12
CA GLY A 47 15.56 79.08 -1.07
C GLY A 47 14.20 79.57 -1.57
N LYS A 48 14.01 79.66 -2.89
CA LYS A 48 12.79 80.10 -3.58
C LYS A 48 12.50 79.15 -4.75
N PRO A 49 12.02 77.93 -4.47
CA PRO A 49 12.00 76.83 -5.42
C PRO A 49 10.80 76.93 -6.38
N SER A 50 10.73 77.98 -7.20
CA SER A 50 9.66 78.14 -8.19
C SER A 50 10.18 78.33 -9.61
N SER A 51 11.48 78.20 -9.83
CA SER A 51 12.03 78.34 -11.18
C SER A 51 11.85 77.04 -11.97
N ARG A 52 11.77 77.16 -13.29
CA ARG A 52 11.83 75.98 -14.19
C ARG A 52 13.13 75.20 -13.99
N ALA A 53 14.22 75.88 -13.64
CA ALA A 53 15.50 75.25 -13.35
C ALA A 53 15.42 74.34 -12.10
N ASP A 54 14.73 74.76 -11.03
CA ASP A 54 14.53 73.92 -9.82
C ASP A 54 13.80 72.61 -10.15
N ALA A 55 12.79 72.66 -11.02
CA ALA A 55 12.07 71.47 -11.46
C ALA A 55 12.96 70.53 -12.28
N VAL A 56 13.79 71.09 -13.18
CA VAL A 56 14.76 70.30 -13.97
C VAL A 56 15.84 69.67 -13.08
N PHE A 57 16.38 70.40 -12.11
CA PHE A 57 17.35 69.85 -11.17
C PHE A 57 16.76 68.77 -10.27
N LEU A 58 15.50 68.92 -9.84
CA LEU A 58 14.81 67.88 -9.09
C LEU A 58 14.62 66.61 -9.92
N ASP A 59 14.16 66.74 -11.17
CA ASP A 59 14.00 65.61 -12.09
C ASP A 59 15.33 64.87 -12.29
N GLN A 60 16.39 65.61 -12.62
CA GLN A 60 17.74 65.04 -12.78
C GLN A 60 18.23 64.34 -11.51
N TRP A 61 17.99 64.92 -10.33
CA TRP A 61 18.37 64.31 -9.07
C TRP A 61 17.58 63.03 -8.79
N VAL A 62 16.25 63.04 -8.96
CA VAL A 62 15.39 61.87 -8.76
C VAL A 62 15.79 60.75 -9.72
N SER A 63 15.85 61.03 -11.02
CA SER A 63 16.20 60.05 -12.04
C SER A 63 17.60 59.49 -11.81
N GLY A 64 18.60 60.34 -11.54
CA GLY A 64 19.96 59.90 -11.29
C GLY A 64 20.11 59.09 -10.00
N THR A 65 19.33 59.39 -8.96
CA THR A 65 19.36 58.63 -7.70
C THR A 65 18.67 57.29 -7.85
N ILE A 66 17.54 57.23 -8.56
CA ILE A 66 16.85 55.97 -8.90
C ILE A 66 17.73 55.09 -9.80
N GLU A 67 18.43 55.66 -10.78
CA GLU A 67 19.34 54.90 -11.64
C GLU A 67 20.53 54.34 -10.85
N LYS A 68 21.18 55.17 -10.01
CA LYS A 68 22.23 54.71 -9.09
C LYS A 68 21.73 53.60 -8.16
N TYR A 69 20.48 53.70 -7.71
CA TYR A 69 19.85 52.68 -6.89
C TYR A 69 19.60 51.38 -7.68
N ALA A 70 19.03 51.47 -8.88
CA ALA A 70 18.79 50.32 -9.75
C ALA A 70 20.09 49.58 -10.11
N LEU A 71 21.20 50.32 -10.30
CA LEU A 71 22.52 49.72 -10.52
C LEU A 71 23.04 48.94 -9.29
N ARG A 72 22.65 49.33 -8.08
CA ARG A 72 22.99 48.60 -6.84
C ARG A 72 22.13 47.35 -6.66
N LEU A 73 20.87 47.40 -7.13
CA LEU A 73 19.88 46.32 -7.01
C LEU A 73 20.23 45.03 -7.80
N SER A 74 21.35 45.00 -8.52
CA SER A 74 21.79 43.91 -9.40
C SER A 74 22.03 42.54 -8.70
N ARG A 75 21.84 42.39 -7.39
CA ARG A 75 22.15 41.14 -6.67
C ARG A 75 21.13 40.79 -5.59
N LYS A 76 20.08 40.05 -5.95
CA LYS A 76 19.27 39.23 -5.01
C LYS A 76 18.89 39.94 -3.70
N GLU A 77 18.57 41.23 -3.74
CA GLU A 77 17.97 41.87 -2.58
C GLU A 77 16.54 41.37 -2.49
N ASP A 78 16.11 41.07 -1.27
CA ASP A 78 14.71 40.74 -0.98
C ASP A 78 13.86 41.92 -1.46
N LEU A 79 12.78 41.67 -2.20
CA LEU A 79 11.89 42.70 -2.73
C LEU A 79 11.46 43.70 -1.63
N PHE A 80 11.31 43.24 -0.39
CA PHE A 80 10.99 44.10 0.74
C PHE A 80 12.10 45.10 1.06
N GLU A 81 13.36 44.64 1.10
CA GLU A 81 14.53 45.50 1.32
C GLU A 81 14.68 46.49 0.16
N ALA A 82 14.40 46.03 -1.07
CA ALA A 82 14.40 46.87 -2.25
C ALA A 82 13.38 48.02 -2.17
N VAL A 83 12.19 47.75 -1.63
CA VAL A 83 11.16 48.78 -1.43
C VAL A 83 11.54 49.72 -0.29
N GLU A 84 12.02 49.19 0.83
CA GLU A 84 12.44 49.99 2.00
C GLU A 84 13.57 50.96 1.68
N ASN A 85 14.51 50.58 0.82
CA ASN A 85 15.61 51.46 0.41
C ASN A 85 15.20 52.51 -0.63
N LEU A 86 14.19 52.22 -1.46
CA LEU A 86 13.68 53.13 -2.48
C LEU A 86 12.77 54.22 -1.88
N LEU A 87 11.96 53.89 -0.87
CA LEU A 87 11.00 54.79 -0.24
C LEU A 87 11.62 56.12 0.27
N PRO A 88 12.79 56.13 0.93
CA PRO A 88 13.47 57.36 1.33
C PRO A 88 13.82 58.28 0.16
N ILE A 89 14.28 57.71 -0.96
CA ILE A 89 14.65 58.49 -2.16
C ILE A 89 13.41 59.21 -2.71
N LEU A 90 12.30 58.49 -2.86
CA LEU A 90 11.03 59.04 -3.33
C LEU A 90 10.47 60.07 -2.34
N SER A 91 10.61 59.82 -1.04
CA SER A 91 10.16 60.75 0.02
C SER A 91 10.92 62.07 -0.01
N ILE A 92 12.24 62.05 -0.23
CA ILE A 92 13.04 63.28 -0.38
C ILE A 92 12.63 64.04 -1.65
N GLY A 93 12.47 63.33 -2.78
CA GLY A 93 12.06 63.96 -4.04
C GLY A 93 10.70 64.63 -3.94
N LEU A 94 9.74 63.97 -3.29
CA LEU A 94 8.41 64.52 -3.09
C LEU A 94 8.38 65.63 -2.04
N HIS A 95 9.19 65.55 -0.98
CA HIS A 95 9.34 66.66 -0.04
C HIS A 95 9.80 67.94 -0.77
N GLU A 96 10.75 67.82 -1.71
CA GLU A 96 11.19 68.95 -2.52
C GLU A 96 10.09 69.41 -3.50
N LEU A 97 9.31 68.50 -4.09
CA LEU A 97 8.16 68.88 -4.91
C LEU A 97 7.11 69.66 -4.09
N VAL A 98 6.83 69.21 -2.86
CA VAL A 98 5.93 69.92 -1.93
C VAL A 98 6.49 71.30 -1.59
N ARG A 99 7.81 71.46 -1.40
CA ARG A 99 8.43 72.80 -1.24
C ARG A 99 8.21 73.69 -2.46
N GLN A 100 8.39 73.15 -3.67
CA GLN A 100 8.17 73.88 -4.92
C GLN A 100 6.72 74.34 -5.06
N VAL A 101 5.76 73.43 -4.85
CA VAL A 101 4.32 73.72 -4.94
C VAL A 101 3.90 74.71 -3.85
N THR A 102 4.36 74.52 -2.60
CA THR A 102 4.07 75.41 -1.47
C THR A 102 4.55 76.83 -1.72
N HIS A 103 5.73 77.01 -2.33
CA HIS A 103 6.26 78.33 -2.67
C HIS A 103 5.36 79.07 -3.69
N HIS A 104 4.81 78.34 -4.66
CA HIS A 104 3.91 78.91 -5.67
C HIS A 104 2.49 79.12 -5.11
N CYS A 105 1.95 78.15 -4.36
CA CYS A 105 0.62 78.18 -3.76
C CYS A 105 0.60 77.29 -2.51
N LEU A 106 0.53 77.93 -1.34
CA LEU A 106 0.58 77.29 -0.03
C LEU A 106 -0.49 76.20 0.12
N GLU A 107 -1.72 76.52 -0.29
CA GLU A 107 -2.88 75.64 -0.15
C GLU A 107 -2.70 74.34 -0.95
N ARG A 108 -2.18 74.45 -2.19
CA ARG A 108 -1.88 73.27 -3.03
C ARG A 108 -0.77 72.42 -2.42
N GLY A 109 0.26 73.06 -1.87
CA GLY A 109 1.36 72.37 -1.20
C GLY A 109 0.88 71.58 0.03
N MET A 110 0.04 72.19 0.86
CA MET A 110 -0.57 71.53 2.02
C MET A 110 -1.46 70.34 1.64
N VAL A 111 -2.27 70.48 0.58
CA VAL A 111 -3.10 69.37 0.08
C VAL A 111 -2.22 68.23 -0.44
N LEU A 112 -1.18 68.54 -1.22
CA LEU A 112 -0.24 67.54 -1.75
C LEU A 112 0.47 66.79 -0.62
N GLU A 113 0.95 67.51 0.41
CA GLU A 113 1.57 66.90 1.58
C GLU A 113 0.61 65.96 2.32
N LYS A 114 -0.65 66.38 2.51
CA LYS A 114 -1.67 65.55 3.16
C LYS A 114 -1.98 64.28 2.37
N ILE A 115 -2.13 64.38 1.05
CA ILE A 115 -2.34 63.23 0.17
C ILE A 115 -1.16 62.26 0.28
N TRP A 116 0.06 62.79 0.24
CA TRP A 116 1.26 61.97 0.36
C TRP A 116 1.36 61.24 1.70
N ARG A 117 1.20 61.95 2.83
CA ARG A 117 1.25 61.32 4.15
C ARG A 117 0.24 60.19 4.26
N THR A 118 -0.98 60.41 3.76
CA THR A 118 -2.03 59.39 3.72
C THR A 118 -1.62 58.20 2.85
N TYR A 119 -0.98 58.44 1.70
CA TYR A 119 -0.48 57.39 0.82
C TYR A 119 0.65 56.57 1.47
N VAL A 120 1.62 57.22 2.13
CA VAL A 120 2.70 56.54 2.86
C VAL A 120 2.13 55.70 4.00
N GLU A 121 1.20 56.24 4.80
CA GLU A 121 0.53 55.48 5.86
C GLU A 121 -0.23 54.27 5.33
N LEU A 122 -0.91 54.39 4.19
CA LEU A 122 -1.59 53.27 3.54
C LEU A 122 -0.58 52.23 3.04
N PHE A 123 0.49 52.69 2.42
CA PHE A 123 1.53 51.81 1.88
C PHE A 123 2.23 51.03 3.00
N ASP A 124 2.56 51.68 4.12
CA ASP A 124 3.14 51.03 5.30
C ASP A 124 2.21 49.96 5.88
N ARG A 125 0.89 50.23 5.93
CA ARG A 125 -0.11 49.22 6.35
C ARG A 125 -0.11 48.02 5.42
N VAL A 126 -0.13 48.25 4.11
CA VAL A 126 -0.11 47.19 3.10
C VAL A 126 1.18 46.37 3.19
N LEU A 127 2.34 47.02 3.32
CA LEU A 127 3.62 46.32 3.50
C LEU A 127 3.64 45.50 4.79
N SER A 128 3.12 46.04 5.89
CA SER A 128 3.04 45.33 7.16
C SER A 128 2.13 44.10 7.07
N GLU A 129 0.96 44.23 6.42
CA GLU A 129 0.05 43.11 6.19
C GLU A 129 0.67 42.04 5.27
N LEU A 130 1.36 42.47 4.22
CA LEU A 130 2.05 41.56 3.30
C LEU A 130 3.17 40.80 4.02
N LYS A 131 3.98 41.47 4.86
CA LYS A 131 5.00 40.82 5.69
C LYS A 131 4.40 39.80 6.64
N ALA A 132 3.32 40.15 7.33
CA ALA A 132 2.60 39.23 8.22
C ALA A 132 2.05 38.01 7.45
N SER A 133 1.50 38.23 6.26
CA SER A 133 1.00 37.17 5.38
C SER A 133 2.12 36.23 4.93
N VAL A 134 3.26 36.76 4.48
CA VAL A 134 4.43 35.96 4.09
C VAL A 134 4.93 35.13 5.27
N ALA A 135 5.05 35.71 6.47
CA ALA A 135 5.45 34.99 7.68
C ALA A 135 4.47 33.87 8.02
N HIS A 136 3.16 34.12 7.93
CA HIS A 136 2.12 33.12 8.15
C HIS A 136 2.22 31.95 7.16
N HIS A 137 2.40 32.25 5.86
CA HIS A 137 2.56 31.23 4.84
C HIS A 137 3.86 30.42 5.01
N GLN A 138 4.95 31.06 5.43
CA GLN A 138 6.20 30.36 5.75
C GLN A 138 6.01 29.37 6.90
N ALA A 139 5.43 29.82 8.03
CA ALA A 139 5.13 28.95 9.16
C ALA A 139 4.22 27.77 8.78
N ARG A 140 3.14 28.03 8.03
CA ARG A 140 2.25 26.97 7.54
C ARG A 140 2.96 25.97 6.63
N THR A 141 3.85 26.46 5.77
CA THR A 141 4.65 25.61 4.89
C THR A 141 5.61 24.72 5.67
N GLU A 142 6.18 25.21 6.78
CA GLU A 142 7.02 24.43 7.68
C GLU A 142 6.22 23.31 8.36
N THR A 143 5.03 23.61 8.91
CA THR A 143 4.16 22.58 9.51
C THR A 143 3.78 21.48 8.50
N ILE A 144 3.40 21.86 7.28
CA ILE A 144 3.05 20.88 6.23
C ILE A 144 4.26 20.02 5.85
N LYS A 145 5.47 20.59 5.82
CA LYS A 145 6.70 19.82 5.57
C LYS A 145 6.97 18.81 6.68
N GLU A 146 6.75 19.18 7.94
CA GLU A 146 6.91 18.26 9.07
C GLU A 146 5.91 17.09 9.02
N GLU A 147 4.65 17.37 8.69
CA GLU A 147 3.62 16.35 8.48
C GLU A 147 3.95 15.41 7.31
N LEU A 148 4.46 15.97 6.21
CA LEU A 148 4.90 15.20 5.05
C LEU A 148 6.08 14.28 5.41
N ASP A 149 7.05 14.78 6.17
CA ASP A 149 8.20 13.99 6.63
C ASP A 149 7.76 12.88 7.62
N ALA A 150 6.77 13.14 8.46
CA ALA A 150 6.21 12.15 9.39
C ALA A 150 5.49 11.01 8.63
N THR A 151 4.58 11.35 7.72
CA THR A 151 3.85 10.37 6.88
C THR A 151 4.81 9.58 5.99
N HIS A 152 5.85 10.21 5.47
CA HIS A 152 6.88 9.51 4.69
C HIS A 152 7.64 8.48 5.52
N LYS A 153 7.99 8.79 6.77
CA LYS A 153 8.62 7.84 7.69
C LYS A 153 7.68 6.67 8.00
N GLU A 154 6.41 6.94 8.27
CA GLU A 154 5.40 5.90 8.52
C GLU A 154 5.26 4.95 7.32
N LEU A 155 5.21 5.49 6.10
CA LEU A 155 5.19 4.67 4.87
C LEU A 155 6.43 3.80 4.72
N ILE A 156 7.62 4.32 5.05
CA ILE A 156 8.86 3.53 5.02
C ILE A 156 8.81 2.41 6.06
N ASP A 157 8.31 2.70 7.27
CA ASP A 157 8.22 1.70 8.34
C ASP A 157 7.19 0.62 8.01
N MET A 158 6.03 0.99 7.47
CA MET A 158 5.03 0.04 6.96
C MET A 158 5.61 -0.83 5.84
N ARG A 159 6.35 -0.23 4.90
CA ARG A 159 7.03 -0.98 3.83
C ARG A 159 8.08 -1.96 4.37
N ARG A 160 8.75 -1.64 5.47
CA ARG A 160 9.72 -2.54 6.14
C ARG A 160 9.04 -3.64 6.95
N GLN A 161 7.87 -3.36 7.53
CA GLN A 161 7.12 -4.32 8.35
C GLN A 161 6.36 -5.34 7.49
N HIS A 162 5.87 -4.94 6.32
CA HIS A 162 5.05 -5.79 5.46
C HIS A 162 5.73 -7.12 5.06
N PRO A 163 7.00 -7.17 4.62
CA PRO A 163 7.68 -8.43 4.33
C PRO A 163 7.78 -9.36 5.54
N ARG A 164 8.01 -8.80 6.74
CA ARG A 164 8.10 -9.58 7.98
C ARG A 164 6.75 -10.18 8.35
N GLN A 165 5.68 -9.41 8.24
CA GLN A 165 4.32 -9.91 8.47
C GLN A 165 3.95 -11.00 7.46
N MET A 166 4.33 -10.82 6.19
CA MET A 166 4.09 -11.82 5.15
C MET A 166 4.85 -13.12 5.43
N GLN A 167 6.13 -13.04 5.78
CA GLN A 167 6.94 -14.21 6.15
C GLN A 167 6.38 -14.93 7.39
N GLN A 168 5.88 -14.20 8.39
CA GLN A 168 5.22 -14.78 9.56
C GLN A 168 3.93 -15.52 9.17
N LEU A 169 3.12 -14.96 8.27
CA LEU A 169 1.91 -15.62 7.78
C LEU A 169 2.25 -16.88 6.98
N ILE A 170 3.25 -16.81 6.09
CA ILE A 170 3.71 -17.95 5.29
C ILE A 170 4.16 -19.09 6.19
N THR A 171 5.08 -18.83 7.13
CA THR A 171 5.58 -19.85 8.07
C THR A 171 4.47 -20.45 8.94
N THR A 172 3.51 -19.64 9.39
CA THR A 172 2.35 -20.12 10.15
C THR A 172 1.47 -21.03 9.29
N LEU A 173 1.23 -20.67 8.03
CA LEU A 173 0.44 -21.48 7.10
C LEU A 173 1.16 -22.78 6.73
N GLU A 174 2.46 -22.73 6.44
CA GLU A 174 3.28 -23.91 6.16
C GLU A 174 3.24 -24.90 7.33
N SER A 175 3.37 -24.43 8.57
CA SER A 175 3.25 -25.27 9.76
C SER A 175 1.88 -25.95 9.86
N LYS A 176 0.78 -25.19 9.64
CA LYS A 176 -0.59 -25.74 9.70
C LYS A 176 -0.86 -26.73 8.56
N PHE A 177 -0.38 -26.45 7.35
CA PHE A 177 -0.49 -27.37 6.22
C PHE A 177 0.30 -28.65 6.47
N SER A 178 1.51 -28.54 7.02
CA SER A 178 2.33 -29.71 7.35
C SER A 178 1.70 -30.56 8.45
N GLU A 179 1.12 -29.93 9.48
CA GLU A 179 0.38 -30.63 10.55
C GLU A 179 -0.83 -31.36 9.98
N ARG A 180 -1.65 -30.67 9.17
CA ARG A 180 -2.84 -31.28 8.55
C ARG A 180 -2.48 -32.39 7.56
N GLN A 181 -1.37 -32.24 6.82
CA GLN A 181 -0.88 -33.27 5.92
C GLN A 181 -0.44 -34.52 6.71
N SER A 182 0.30 -34.35 7.81
CA SER A 182 0.68 -35.48 8.68
C SER A 182 -0.54 -36.20 9.24
N GLU A 183 -1.54 -35.45 9.71
CA GLU A 183 -2.78 -36.04 10.25
C GLU A 183 -3.53 -36.87 9.18
N LEU A 184 -3.63 -36.36 7.95
CA LEU A 184 -4.27 -37.09 6.85
C LEU A 184 -3.45 -38.33 6.43
N GLU A 185 -2.12 -38.24 6.42
CA GLU A 185 -1.26 -39.39 6.14
C GLU A 185 -1.41 -40.48 7.21
N ASP A 186 -1.52 -40.12 8.48
CA ASP A 186 -1.76 -41.06 9.58
C ASP A 186 -3.16 -41.70 9.50
N GLN A 187 -4.19 -40.91 9.17
CA GLN A 187 -5.54 -41.43 8.92
C GLN A 187 -5.55 -42.42 7.76
N LEU A 188 -4.85 -42.10 6.67
CA LEU A 188 -4.74 -42.98 5.50
C LEU A 188 -4.00 -44.28 5.86
N ARG A 189 -2.87 -44.20 6.59
CA ARG A 189 -2.16 -45.40 7.07
C ARG A 189 -3.04 -46.29 7.94
N PHE A 190 -3.81 -45.70 8.86
CA PHE A 190 -4.73 -46.43 9.71
C PHE A 190 -5.81 -47.17 8.88
N ARG A 191 -6.43 -46.46 7.93
CA ARG A 191 -7.47 -47.05 7.06
C ARG A 191 -6.92 -48.10 6.09
N GLU A 192 -5.68 -47.95 5.62
CA GLU A 192 -5.01 -48.97 4.81
C GLU A 192 -4.72 -50.23 5.62
N ALA A 193 -4.24 -50.10 6.86
CA ALA A 193 -4.02 -51.24 7.74
C ALA A 193 -5.33 -51.98 8.04
N GLU A 194 -6.42 -51.25 8.30
CA GLU A 194 -7.76 -51.82 8.48
C GLU A 194 -8.24 -52.54 7.20
N SER A 195 -8.05 -51.92 6.03
CA SER A 195 -8.42 -52.52 4.75
C SER A 195 -7.65 -53.81 4.47
N ILE A 196 -6.36 -53.86 4.80
CA ILE A 196 -5.52 -55.06 4.69
C ILE A 196 -6.03 -56.13 5.66
N ALA A 197 -6.29 -55.79 6.92
CA ALA A 197 -6.80 -56.72 7.92
C ALA A 197 -8.15 -57.35 7.53
N VAL A 198 -9.08 -56.53 7.00
CA VAL A 198 -10.36 -57.03 6.47
C VAL A 198 -10.13 -57.90 5.24
N SER A 199 -9.20 -57.54 4.36
CA SER A 199 -8.87 -58.33 3.17
C SER A 199 -8.25 -59.69 3.52
N THR A 200 -7.41 -59.74 4.56
CA THR A 200 -6.83 -61.02 5.03
C THR A 200 -7.92 -61.89 5.64
N GLN A 201 -8.81 -61.33 6.47
CA GLN A 201 -9.96 -62.07 7.02
C GLN A 201 -10.87 -62.62 5.91
N LEU A 202 -11.20 -61.81 4.90
CA LEU A 202 -12.00 -62.28 3.76
C LEU A 202 -11.30 -63.41 3.00
N ARG A 203 -9.98 -63.35 2.85
CA ARG A 203 -9.20 -64.41 2.18
C ARG A 203 -9.16 -65.69 3.00
N GLU A 204 -9.02 -65.58 4.32
CA GLU A 204 -9.08 -66.71 5.26
C GLU A 204 -10.46 -67.40 5.17
N LEU A 205 -11.54 -66.64 5.32
CA LEU A 205 -12.92 -67.14 5.21
C LEU A 205 -13.19 -67.74 3.82
N GLN A 206 -12.66 -67.13 2.75
CA GLN A 206 -12.79 -67.69 1.42
C GLN A 206 -12.00 -69.00 1.26
N GLY A 207 -10.81 -69.11 1.89
CA GLY A 207 -10.04 -70.35 1.94
C GLY A 207 -10.76 -71.46 2.71
N GLU A 208 -11.41 -71.11 3.82
CA GLU A 208 -12.27 -72.02 4.58
C GLU A 208 -13.45 -72.51 3.72
N ILE A 209 -14.18 -71.59 3.05
CA ILE A 209 -15.25 -71.95 2.13
C ILE A 209 -14.76 -72.89 1.02
N GLU A 210 -13.58 -72.63 0.44
CA GLU A 210 -13.01 -73.49 -0.60
C GLU A 210 -12.60 -74.87 -0.06
N THR A 211 -12.17 -74.94 1.19
CA THR A 211 -11.81 -76.19 1.87
C THR A 211 -13.06 -77.03 2.17
N PHE A 212 -14.09 -76.42 2.76
CA PHE A 212 -15.34 -77.10 3.10
C PHE A 212 -16.21 -77.39 1.87
N PHE A 213 -16.11 -76.57 0.82
CA PHE A 213 -16.90 -76.69 -0.40
C PHE A 213 -16.03 -76.52 -1.66
N PRO A 214 -15.26 -77.55 -2.05
CA PRO A 214 -14.32 -77.47 -3.18
C PRO A 214 -14.95 -77.10 -4.52
N LEU A 215 -16.26 -77.36 -4.68
CA LEU A 215 -17.01 -77.04 -5.89
C LEU A 215 -17.81 -75.73 -5.79
N PHE A 216 -17.69 -74.95 -4.70
CA PHE A 216 -18.49 -73.74 -4.44
C PHE A 216 -18.50 -72.74 -5.58
N ARG A 217 -17.34 -72.51 -6.20
CA ARG A 217 -17.19 -71.60 -7.35
C ARG A 217 -18.05 -72.02 -8.55
N HIS A 218 -18.35 -73.31 -8.70
CA HIS A 218 -19.09 -73.85 -9.85
C HIS A 218 -20.60 -73.70 -9.72
N TYR A 219 -21.14 -73.66 -8.49
CA TYR A 219 -22.58 -73.50 -8.28
C TYR A 219 -23.00 -72.10 -7.81
N ARG A 220 -22.08 -71.27 -7.29
CA ARG A 220 -22.35 -69.87 -6.92
C ARG A 220 -22.92 -69.04 -8.10
N SER A 221 -22.49 -69.34 -9.31
CA SER A 221 -22.87 -68.62 -10.54
C SER A 221 -23.90 -69.36 -11.41
N THR A 222 -24.40 -70.54 -11.00
CA THR A 222 -25.41 -71.26 -11.79
C THR A 222 -26.80 -70.63 -11.75
N SER A 223 -27.59 -70.91 -12.79
CA SER A 223 -29.01 -70.53 -12.96
C SER A 223 -29.97 -71.05 -11.89
N LEU A 224 -29.49 -71.80 -10.90
CA LEU A 224 -30.24 -72.22 -9.72
C LEU A 224 -30.43 -71.09 -8.70
N LYS A 225 -29.66 -70.01 -8.78
CA LYS A 225 -29.73 -68.87 -7.84
C LYS A 225 -31.15 -68.28 -7.67
N PRO A 226 -31.94 -68.03 -8.74
CA PRO A 226 -33.32 -67.54 -8.61
C PRO A 226 -34.28 -68.60 -8.05
N LEU A 227 -34.08 -69.87 -8.42
CA LEU A 227 -34.93 -70.99 -7.96
C LEU A 227 -34.74 -71.29 -6.47
N LEU A 228 -33.50 -71.15 -5.98
CA LEU A 228 -33.20 -71.30 -4.56
C LEU A 228 -33.73 -70.12 -3.74
N ALA A 229 -33.71 -68.89 -4.28
CA ALA A 229 -34.26 -67.71 -3.61
C ALA A 229 -35.79 -67.79 -3.39
N ALA A 230 -36.52 -68.53 -4.24
CA ALA A 230 -37.96 -68.73 -4.12
C ALA A 230 -38.37 -69.76 -3.05
N LEU A 231 -37.44 -70.62 -2.61
CA LEU A 231 -37.69 -71.58 -1.54
C LEU A 231 -37.49 -70.92 -0.18
N PRO A 232 -38.38 -71.18 0.80
CA PRO A 232 -38.26 -70.62 2.14
C PRO A 232 -36.87 -70.93 2.69
N ILE A 233 -36.16 -69.87 3.07
CA ILE A 233 -34.86 -70.00 3.72
C ILE A 233 -35.14 -70.72 5.04
N PRO A 234 -34.56 -71.92 5.27
CA PRO A 234 -34.69 -72.58 6.55
C PRO A 234 -34.26 -71.60 7.64
N HIS A 235 -35.08 -71.39 8.66
CA HIS A 235 -34.68 -70.60 9.81
C HIS A 235 -33.53 -71.34 10.49
N VAL A 236 -32.30 -70.94 10.15
CA VAL A 236 -31.10 -71.42 10.81
C VAL A 236 -31.12 -70.77 12.18
N HIS A 237 -31.37 -71.57 13.21
CA HIS A 237 -31.17 -71.16 14.59
C HIS A 237 -29.67 -71.24 14.90
N ASP A 238 -29.13 -70.27 15.64
CA ASP A 238 -27.67 -70.09 15.87
C ASP A 238 -26.96 -71.28 16.55
N ASN A 239 -27.71 -72.31 17.00
CA ASN A 239 -27.19 -73.52 17.65
C ASN A 239 -27.18 -74.78 16.77
N VAL A 240 -27.35 -74.66 15.45
CA VAL A 240 -27.37 -75.82 14.54
C VAL A 240 -25.95 -76.14 14.04
N ALA A 241 -25.52 -77.39 14.27
CA ALA A 241 -24.31 -78.01 13.75
C ALA A 241 -24.13 -77.82 12.24
N ALA A 242 -22.93 -77.48 11.72
CA ALA A 242 -22.78 -77.21 10.28
C ALA A 242 -23.20 -78.37 9.40
N GLU A 243 -23.00 -79.62 9.80
CA GLU A 243 -23.35 -80.75 8.93
C GLU A 243 -24.87 -80.83 8.78
N VAL A 244 -25.63 -80.36 9.78
CA VAL A 244 -27.08 -80.23 9.70
C VAL A 244 -27.46 -79.08 8.77
N ALA A 245 -26.77 -77.94 8.85
CA ALA A 245 -26.99 -76.81 7.96
C ALA A 245 -26.62 -77.14 6.49
N ILE A 246 -25.50 -77.85 6.28
CA ILE A 246 -25.05 -78.37 4.98
C ILE A 246 -26.06 -79.40 4.46
N ALA A 247 -26.54 -80.30 5.32
CA ALA A 247 -27.54 -81.28 4.92
C ALA A 247 -28.88 -80.63 4.56
N ASP A 248 -29.29 -79.59 5.27
CA ASP A 248 -30.53 -78.85 4.98
C ASP A 248 -30.42 -77.97 3.74
N ASP A 249 -29.27 -77.33 3.50
CA ASP A 249 -29.03 -76.61 2.24
C ASP A 249 -28.89 -77.59 1.07
N PHE A 250 -28.27 -78.76 1.28
CA PHE A 250 -28.27 -79.85 0.30
C PHE A 250 -29.70 -80.35 0.02
N LYS A 251 -30.55 -80.52 1.05
CA LYS A 251 -31.98 -80.85 0.88
C LYS A 251 -32.73 -79.76 0.13
N ARG A 252 -32.43 -78.48 0.39
CA ARG A 252 -33.04 -77.34 -0.31
C ARG A 252 -32.61 -77.29 -1.77
N ILE A 253 -31.32 -77.48 -2.05
CA ILE A 253 -30.76 -77.60 -3.39
C ILE A 253 -31.41 -78.77 -4.13
N LEU A 254 -31.53 -79.92 -3.47
CA LEU A 254 -32.28 -81.06 -4.01
C LEU A 254 -33.76 -80.69 -4.25
N GLY A 255 -34.41 -79.97 -3.33
CA GLY A 255 -35.80 -79.54 -3.44
C GLY A 255 -36.06 -78.62 -4.64
N ALA A 256 -35.12 -77.74 -4.97
CA ALA A 256 -35.17 -76.86 -6.15
C ALA A 256 -34.99 -77.62 -7.47
N LEU A 257 -34.42 -78.83 -7.43
CA LEU A 257 -34.18 -79.63 -8.61
C LEU A 257 -35.44 -80.45 -9.00
N PRO A 258 -35.68 -80.65 -10.30
CA PRO A 258 -36.70 -81.57 -10.80
C PRO A 258 -36.56 -82.97 -10.21
N ILE A 259 -37.68 -83.65 -9.99
CA ILE A 259 -37.76 -84.91 -9.23
C ILE A 259 -36.90 -86.02 -9.84
N GLU A 260 -36.70 -86.00 -11.16
CA GLU A 260 -35.89 -86.97 -11.88
C GLU A 260 -34.40 -86.80 -11.55
N LYS A 261 -33.95 -85.54 -11.42
CA LYS A 261 -32.57 -85.22 -11.03
C LYS A 261 -32.32 -85.54 -9.56
N ARG A 262 -33.31 -85.30 -8.69
CA ARG A 262 -33.26 -85.73 -7.27
C ARG A 262 -33.07 -87.23 -7.13
N LYS A 263 -33.84 -88.04 -7.86
CA LYS A 263 -33.74 -89.51 -7.82
C LYS A 263 -32.34 -90.00 -8.25
N LYS A 264 -31.76 -89.39 -9.29
CA LYS A 264 -30.40 -89.71 -9.74
C LYS A 264 -29.32 -89.28 -8.75
N ILE A 265 -29.43 -88.08 -8.19
CA ILE A 265 -28.47 -87.61 -7.18
C ILE A 265 -28.58 -88.47 -5.91
N GLY A 266 -29.80 -88.78 -5.48
CA GLY A 266 -30.06 -89.68 -4.34
C GLY A 266 -29.46 -91.07 -4.53
N ALA A 267 -29.53 -91.64 -5.73
CA ALA A 267 -28.88 -92.92 -6.02
C ALA A 267 -27.35 -92.83 -5.95
N LEU A 268 -26.77 -91.73 -6.44
CA LEU A 268 -25.32 -91.50 -6.43
C LEU A 268 -24.79 -91.20 -5.02
N THR A 269 -25.49 -90.39 -4.23
CA THR A 269 -25.11 -90.09 -2.83
C THR A 269 -25.29 -91.30 -1.92
N TYR A 270 -26.35 -92.09 -2.13
CA TYR A 270 -26.56 -93.36 -1.44
C TYR A 270 -25.41 -94.34 -1.67
N THR A 271 -24.74 -94.26 -2.82
CA THR A 271 -23.58 -95.09 -3.17
C THR A 271 -22.27 -94.51 -2.65
N LEU A 272 -22.09 -93.19 -2.69
CA LEU A 272 -20.87 -92.49 -2.28
C LEU A 272 -20.64 -92.45 -0.76
N LEU A 273 -21.70 -92.47 0.04
CA LEU A 273 -21.61 -92.28 1.49
C LEU A 273 -21.23 -93.55 2.29
N GLY A 274 -21.12 -94.72 1.64
CA GLY A 274 -20.41 -95.91 2.15
C GLY A 274 -20.76 -96.47 3.53
N LEU A 275 -21.76 -95.95 4.24
CA LEU A 275 -22.13 -96.25 5.63
C LEU A 275 -23.64 -95.97 5.72
N THR A 276 -24.52 -96.93 6.04
CA THR A 276 -24.55 -97.78 7.24
C THR A 276 -23.70 -97.21 8.37
N ARG A 277 -24.33 -96.32 9.14
CA ARG A 277 -23.99 -95.93 10.52
C ARG A 277 -23.13 -94.65 10.68
N ALA A 278 -23.79 -93.70 11.36
CA ALA A 278 -23.27 -92.69 12.27
C ALA A 278 -22.50 -91.49 11.67
N ALA A 279 -23.28 -90.46 11.36
CA ALA A 279 -22.87 -89.06 11.42
C ALA A 279 -22.73 -88.59 12.88
N GLN A 280 -21.66 -87.86 13.16
CA GLN A 280 -21.55 -86.91 14.27
C GLN A 280 -20.36 -85.98 14.00
N GLN A 281 -20.60 -84.71 13.67
CA GLN A 281 -20.20 -83.55 14.47
C GLN A 281 -19.98 -82.26 13.68
N SER A 282 -20.64 -81.25 14.26
CA SER A 282 -20.92 -79.83 14.05
C SER A 282 -19.80 -78.83 13.72
N GLY A 283 -20.07 -77.90 12.79
CA GLY A 283 -19.88 -76.44 13.05
C GLY A 283 -19.90 -75.45 11.86
N ASN A 284 -20.82 -74.45 11.93
CA ASN A 284 -20.68 -73.05 11.48
C ASN A 284 -21.53 -72.53 10.27
N ALA A 285 -22.50 -71.66 10.58
CA ALA A 285 -23.29 -70.86 9.63
C ALA A 285 -23.32 -69.34 9.96
N GLU A 286 -22.49 -68.87 10.89
CA GLU A 286 -22.34 -67.44 11.23
C GLU A 286 -21.45 -66.66 10.22
N ASP A 287 -20.65 -67.36 9.43
CA ASP A 287 -19.63 -66.70 8.59
C ASP A 287 -20.20 -66.02 7.33
N SER A 288 -21.36 -66.43 6.80
CA SER A 288 -21.85 -65.90 5.52
C SER A 288 -22.42 -64.48 5.61
N ALA A 289 -22.99 -64.11 6.76
CA ALA A 289 -23.47 -62.75 7.01
C ALA A 289 -22.30 -61.82 7.34
N ALA A 290 -21.38 -62.29 8.18
CA ALA A 290 -20.15 -61.58 8.52
C ALA A 290 -19.30 -61.28 7.27
N VAL A 291 -19.17 -62.23 6.33
CA VAL A 291 -18.44 -62.04 5.06
C VAL A 291 -19.06 -60.91 4.22
N ARG A 292 -20.39 -60.84 4.11
CA ARG A 292 -21.04 -59.78 3.30
C ARG A 292 -20.88 -58.40 3.94
N GLU A 293 -20.96 -58.32 5.26
CA GLU A 293 -20.75 -57.07 5.99
C GLU A 293 -19.30 -56.60 5.90
N LEU A 294 -18.34 -57.52 6.04
CA LEU A 294 -16.92 -57.24 5.84
C LEU A 294 -16.60 -56.79 4.41
N GLN A 295 -17.25 -57.39 3.41
CA GLN A 295 -17.09 -56.98 2.01
C GLN A 295 -17.61 -55.57 1.75
N ALA A 296 -18.80 -55.24 2.27
CA ALA A 296 -19.38 -53.90 2.16
C ALA A 296 -18.53 -52.84 2.91
N ARG A 297 -17.96 -53.21 4.06
CA ARG A 297 -17.03 -52.35 4.80
C ARG A 297 -15.74 -52.13 4.02
N HIS A 298 -15.19 -53.17 3.38
CA HIS A 298 -13.99 -53.06 2.56
C HIS A 298 -14.19 -52.10 1.37
N ASP A 299 -15.31 -52.19 0.67
CA ASP A 299 -15.59 -51.33 -0.48
C ASP A 299 -15.73 -49.85 -0.07
N ARG A 300 -16.42 -49.57 1.06
CA ARG A 300 -16.50 -48.21 1.63
C ARG A 300 -15.13 -47.66 2.01
N LEU A 301 -14.30 -48.46 2.70
CA LEU A 301 -12.95 -48.07 3.09
C LEU A 301 -12.06 -47.80 1.87
N LYS A 302 -12.28 -48.51 0.77
CA LYS A 302 -11.53 -48.32 -0.47
C LYS A 302 -11.92 -47.01 -1.16
N GLU A 303 -13.21 -46.68 -1.18
CA GLU A 303 -13.71 -45.42 -1.74
C GLU A 303 -13.25 -44.22 -0.91
N GLU A 304 -13.32 -44.32 0.43
CA GLU A 304 -12.85 -43.29 1.36
C GLU A 304 -11.33 -43.07 1.23
N ASN A 305 -10.52 -44.14 1.11
CA ASN A 305 -9.09 -44.03 0.82
C ASN A 305 -8.80 -43.35 -0.52
N SER A 306 -9.60 -43.64 -1.55
CA SER A 306 -9.43 -43.00 -2.86
C SER A 306 -9.70 -41.48 -2.79
N SER A 307 -10.70 -41.07 -1.99
CA SER A 307 -11.01 -39.67 -1.74
C SER A 307 -9.88 -38.96 -0.97
N LEU A 308 -9.40 -39.56 0.12
CA LEU A 308 -8.31 -38.98 0.92
C LEU A 308 -7.02 -38.84 0.10
N ARG A 309 -6.69 -39.83 -0.75
CA ARG A 309 -5.55 -39.74 -1.68
C ARG A 309 -5.70 -38.61 -2.70
N GLN A 310 -6.93 -38.32 -3.14
CA GLN A 310 -7.20 -37.19 -4.03
C GLN A 310 -6.96 -35.86 -3.30
N GLU A 311 -7.50 -35.73 -2.09
CA GLU A 311 -7.36 -34.52 -1.28
C GLU A 311 -5.89 -34.22 -0.93
N VAL A 312 -5.10 -35.23 -0.56
CA VAL A 312 -3.65 -35.07 -0.33
C VAL A 312 -2.92 -34.58 -1.59
N ARG A 313 -3.27 -35.10 -2.77
CA ARG A 313 -2.67 -34.64 -4.05
C ARG A 313 -3.04 -33.19 -4.36
N ASP A 314 -4.28 -32.80 -4.07
CA ASP A 314 -4.74 -31.43 -4.30
C ASP A 314 -4.05 -30.45 -3.33
N MET A 315 -3.89 -30.82 -2.05
CA MET A 315 -3.09 -30.01 -1.11
C MET A 315 -1.63 -29.88 -1.55
N GLN A 316 -1.00 -30.95 -2.02
CA GLN A 316 0.38 -30.92 -2.53
C GLN A 316 0.55 -30.08 -3.80
N ARG A 317 -0.52 -29.91 -4.60
CA ARG A 317 -0.51 -28.98 -5.73
C ARG A 317 -0.54 -27.54 -5.23
N VAL A 318 -1.43 -27.23 -4.29
CA VAL A 318 -1.55 -25.88 -3.71
C VAL A 318 -0.25 -25.45 -3.01
N LEU A 319 0.39 -26.35 -2.26
CA LEU A 319 1.68 -26.06 -1.61
C LEU A 319 2.77 -25.70 -2.62
N ARG A 320 2.87 -26.41 -3.75
CA ARG A 320 3.84 -26.08 -4.81
C ARG A 320 3.55 -24.74 -5.45
N GLU A 321 2.27 -24.40 -5.62
CA GLU A 321 1.86 -23.12 -6.19
C GLU A 321 2.18 -21.95 -5.25
N ILE A 322 2.01 -22.14 -3.95
CA ILE A 322 2.43 -21.17 -2.93
C ILE A 322 3.95 -21.00 -2.97
N GLN A 323 4.71 -22.11 -2.90
CA GLN A 323 6.18 -22.06 -2.92
C GLN A 323 6.74 -21.34 -4.16
N HIS A 324 6.14 -21.54 -5.33
CA HIS A 324 6.57 -20.86 -6.54
C HIS A 324 6.29 -19.34 -6.47
N LYS A 325 5.10 -18.94 -6.00
CA LYS A 325 4.76 -17.52 -5.81
C LYS A 325 5.65 -16.84 -4.77
N THR A 326 6.06 -17.56 -3.73
CA THR A 326 6.99 -17.02 -2.73
C THR A 326 8.37 -16.76 -3.33
N ALA A 327 8.88 -17.69 -4.14
CA ALA A 327 10.16 -17.52 -4.83
C ALA A 327 10.15 -16.31 -5.79
N ASP A 328 9.07 -16.13 -6.55
CA ASP A 328 8.91 -14.97 -7.45
C ASP A 328 8.87 -13.63 -6.68
N MET A 329 8.25 -13.60 -5.48
CA MET A 329 8.21 -12.41 -4.64
C MET A 329 9.58 -12.05 -4.03
N ASP A 330 10.45 -13.02 -3.79
CA ASP A 330 11.81 -12.79 -3.30
C ASP A 330 12.71 -12.25 -4.44
N ASP A 331 12.57 -12.78 -5.66
CA ASP A 331 13.27 -12.27 -6.85
C ASP A 331 12.84 -10.83 -7.22
N ASP A 332 11.56 -10.50 -7.07
CA ASP A 332 11.04 -9.14 -7.25
C ASP A 332 11.52 -8.16 -6.16
N GLN A 333 11.85 -8.64 -4.95
CA GLN A 333 12.46 -7.80 -3.91
C GLN A 333 13.94 -7.52 -4.17
N GLU A 334 14.68 -8.46 -4.78
CA GLU A 334 16.07 -8.27 -5.17
C GLU A 334 16.20 -7.43 -6.46
N SER A 335 15.21 -7.55 -7.35
CA SER A 335 15.11 -6.85 -8.63
C SER A 335 14.38 -5.51 -8.55
N ALA A 336 13.67 -5.22 -7.45
CA ALA A 336 13.10 -3.92 -7.20
C ALA A 336 14.22 -2.90 -7.37
N PRO A 337 14.16 -2.03 -8.41
CA PRO A 337 15.24 -1.13 -8.73
C PRO A 337 15.55 -0.40 -7.45
N ARG A 338 16.81 -0.50 -6.97
CA ARG A 338 17.33 0.34 -5.88
C ARG A 338 16.86 1.72 -6.27
N LEU A 339 15.75 2.17 -5.68
CA LEU A 339 15.08 3.38 -6.12
C LEU A 339 16.19 4.38 -5.97
N HIS A 340 16.66 4.84 -7.14
CA HIS A 340 17.73 5.78 -7.27
C HIS A 340 17.55 6.71 -6.10
N THR A 341 18.51 6.71 -5.18
CA THR A 341 18.64 7.78 -4.20
C THR A 341 18.44 9.04 -5.02
N GLY A 342 17.22 9.58 -4.95
CA GLY A 342 16.77 10.63 -5.86
C GLY A 342 17.85 11.70 -5.80
N PRO A 343 18.31 12.20 -6.95
CA PRO A 343 19.60 12.85 -7.09
C PRO A 343 19.77 13.88 -6.00
N SER A 344 20.54 13.52 -4.98
CA SER A 344 21.03 14.32 -3.87
C SER A 344 20.03 15.36 -3.31
N ARG A 345 19.86 15.36 -1.99
CA ARG A 345 19.36 16.51 -1.21
C ARG A 345 19.92 17.89 -1.66
N SER A 346 21.00 17.94 -2.45
CA SER A 346 21.51 19.14 -3.13
C SER A 346 20.62 19.72 -4.25
N LYS A 347 19.76 18.95 -4.94
CA LYS A 347 18.90 19.50 -6.02
C LYS A 347 17.57 20.07 -5.52
N LEU A 348 17.01 19.55 -4.42
CA LEU A 348 15.84 20.17 -3.77
C LEU A 348 16.23 21.42 -2.97
N SER A 349 17.45 21.49 -2.43
CA SER A 349 18.04 22.74 -1.94
C SER A 349 18.22 23.76 -3.07
N ALA A 350 18.66 23.34 -4.26
CA ALA A 350 18.78 24.23 -5.43
C ALA A 350 17.41 24.68 -5.99
N ALA A 351 16.38 23.83 -5.97
CA ALA A 351 15.03 24.19 -6.43
C ALA A 351 14.27 25.08 -5.43
N ALA A 352 14.44 24.90 -4.11
CA ALA A 352 13.96 25.87 -3.12
C ALA A 352 14.71 27.20 -3.21
N SER A 353 15.97 27.20 -3.67
CA SER A 353 16.74 28.40 -3.97
C SER A 353 16.35 29.05 -5.31
N GLN A 354 15.86 28.29 -6.28
CA GLN A 354 15.38 28.79 -7.58
C GLN A 354 13.90 29.22 -7.56
N SER A 355 13.06 28.64 -6.71
CA SER A 355 11.68 29.12 -6.50
C SER A 355 11.62 30.38 -5.64
N ARG A 356 12.63 30.65 -4.80
CA ARG A 356 12.88 32.00 -4.27
C ARG A 356 13.28 32.96 -5.40
N GLY A 357 14.12 32.52 -6.33
CA GLY A 357 14.54 33.33 -7.49
C GLY A 357 13.50 33.55 -8.60
N ALA A 358 12.30 32.94 -8.54
CA ALA A 358 11.22 33.16 -9.52
C ALA A 358 10.02 33.96 -8.94
N LEU A 359 10.03 34.20 -7.62
CA LEU A 359 9.20 35.22 -6.96
C LEU A 359 9.98 36.54 -6.73
N ASP A 360 11.31 36.51 -6.89
CA ASP A 360 12.25 37.65 -6.86
C ASP A 360 12.75 38.06 -8.28
N ALA A 361 12.00 37.74 -9.35
CA ALA A 361 12.31 38.18 -10.72
C ALA A 361 11.23 39.13 -11.27
#